data_AF-A0A943PFW2-F1
#
_entry.id   AF-A0A943PFW2-F1
#
_cell.length_a   1.000
_cell.length_b   1.000
_cell.length_c   1.000
_cell.angle_alpha   90.00
_cell.angle_beta   90.00
_cell.angle_gamma   90.00
#
_symmetry.space_group_name_H-M   'P 1'
#
loop_
_entity.id
_entity.type
_entity.pdbx_description
1 polymer ?
#
loop_
_entity_poly.entity_id
_entity_poly.type
_entity_poly.pdbx_seq_one_letter_code
_entity_poly.pdbx_strand_id
1 'polypeptide(L)'
;MLKTLIKKQLLELNKSFFVDRKTGKGKSARSATFSIVLFILLMIFAIGGMFCYMSYSMRPLITYGMSWLYFAIMGATAALFGVFGSVFNTYSSLYDAKDNDLLLSMPIPVRDIMAARLIGVYLMGLMYSGVVVIPAVGVYFITAHPGISGITAVIMAVMVTVLVLILSCILGWVVAKIAVKLKNKSIITVIVSIAFLGGYYYVYFRANEIITGIVTNSAAVAAKVRASAYPLYIFGKAFAGDVLPTIIISLIILALLAATWLIMSRTFLKLVTSSGKTAKTVYKEKTVKQQGTDRALLRREINHFLSSPSYMLNCSLGALFMIAVAVFSLIKSDWFIGVVTRMDEDLLEYAPTFACLLLCLLSSMNILTAPAISLEGKSLWIARSLPVTSWQILRAKLKLHMLFTAVPALICSICFCIALKPELLMAMVMIILPQIFTLLCAVSGLRVNIRMPNLTWSSESGAVKQSLGIMLAMCLGWAYIIVLVAVYLFAVQVLPNVFALMIATAVIAIITVISFSRLKRKGVKRFETL
;
A
#
# COMPACT_ATOMS: atom_id res chain seq x y z
N MET A 1 -16.64 29.47 -11.82
CA MET A 1 -16.24 28.89 -10.51
C MET A 1 -15.72 27.47 -10.64
N LEU A 2 -16.42 26.56 -11.32
CA LEU A 2 -15.98 25.18 -11.59
C LEU A 2 -14.54 25.06 -12.13
N LYS A 3 -14.15 25.87 -13.12
CA LYS A 3 -12.77 25.88 -13.68
C LYS A 3 -11.70 26.12 -12.60
N THR A 4 -11.97 27.02 -11.65
CA THR A 4 -11.05 27.33 -10.54
C THR A 4 -10.98 26.18 -9.55
N LEU A 5 -12.12 25.54 -9.23
CA LEU A 5 -12.18 24.35 -8.39
C LEU A 5 -11.44 23.16 -9.00
N ILE A 6 -11.58 22.94 -10.31
CA ILE A 6 -10.85 21.91 -11.05
C ILE A 6 -9.35 22.18 -11.02
N LYS A 7 -8.92 23.44 -11.27
CA LYS A 7 -7.51 23.82 -11.19
C LYS A 7 -6.93 23.58 -9.79
N LYS A 8 -7.70 23.90 -8.75
CA LYS A 8 -7.35 23.65 -7.34
C LYS A 8 -7.24 22.15 -7.07
N GLN A 9 -8.21 21.35 -7.50
CA GLN A 9 -8.20 19.89 -7.35
C GLN A 9 -7.00 19.25 -8.05
N LEU A 10 -6.70 19.66 -9.29
CA LEU A 10 -5.55 19.18 -10.05
C LEU A 10 -4.22 19.54 -9.37
N LEU A 11 -4.11 20.75 -8.82
CA LEU A 11 -2.94 21.18 -8.06
C LEU A 11 -2.78 20.42 -6.75
N GLU A 12 -3.86 20.05 -6.08
CA GLU A 12 -3.81 19.23 -4.87
C GLU A 12 -3.39 17.78 -5.17
N LEU A 13 -3.95 17.18 -6.21
CA LEU A 13 -3.58 15.83 -6.67
C LEU A 13 -2.10 15.79 -7.09
N ASN A 14 -1.64 16.83 -7.79
CA ASN A 14 -0.27 16.93 -8.31
C ASN A 14 0.68 17.74 -7.41
N LYS A 15 0.30 18.02 -6.15
CA LYS A 15 1.08 18.87 -5.25
C LYS A 15 2.51 18.36 -5.03
N SER A 16 2.73 17.04 -5.12
CA SER A 16 4.05 16.42 -5.06
C SER A 16 5.00 16.85 -6.19
N PHE A 17 4.46 17.20 -7.36
CA PHE A 17 5.24 17.61 -8.53
C PHE A 17 5.63 19.08 -8.50
N PHE A 18 4.79 19.95 -7.93
CA PHE A 18 4.96 21.40 -8.03
C PHE A 18 5.47 22.08 -6.75
N VAL A 19 5.28 21.46 -5.58
CA VAL A 19 5.65 22.07 -4.30
C VAL A 19 6.71 21.22 -3.61
N ASP A 20 7.80 21.86 -3.18
CA ASP A 20 8.79 21.21 -2.34
C ASP A 20 8.21 21.10 -0.94
N ARG A 21 7.92 19.85 -0.55
CA ARG A 21 7.23 19.55 0.70
C ARG A 21 8.11 19.76 1.92
N LYS A 22 9.44 19.91 1.76
CA LYS A 22 10.33 20.24 2.87
C LYS A 22 10.25 21.71 3.27
N THR A 23 10.10 22.61 2.30
CA THR A 23 10.13 24.07 2.51
C THR A 23 8.75 24.72 2.37
N GLY A 24 7.78 24.01 1.80
CA GLY A 24 6.46 24.56 1.46
C GLY A 24 6.49 25.52 0.27
N LYS A 25 7.65 25.74 -0.34
CA LYS A 25 7.84 26.64 -1.49
C LYS A 25 7.66 25.88 -2.81
N GLY A 26 7.31 26.61 -3.88
CA GLY A 26 7.24 26.04 -5.22
C GLY A 26 8.59 25.45 -5.65
N LYS A 27 8.58 24.26 -6.25
CA LYS A 27 9.77 23.68 -6.88
C LYS A 27 10.20 24.54 -8.06
N SER A 28 11.51 24.56 -8.34
CA SER A 28 12.00 25.13 -9.60
C SER A 28 11.43 24.37 -10.79
N ALA A 29 11.23 25.04 -11.92
CA ALA A 29 10.66 24.43 -13.13
C ALA A 29 11.41 23.15 -13.53
N ARG A 30 12.75 23.14 -13.44
CA ARG A 30 13.58 21.95 -13.72
C ARG A 30 13.30 20.78 -12.77
N SER A 31 13.13 21.04 -11.47
CA SER A 31 12.84 19.99 -10.48
C SER A 31 11.42 19.44 -10.62
N ALA A 32 10.46 20.30 -10.95
CA ALA A 32 9.09 19.88 -11.25
C ALA A 32 9.05 18.99 -12.49
N THR A 33 9.66 19.43 -13.60
CA THR A 33 9.77 18.65 -14.85
C THR A 33 10.46 17.31 -14.61
N PHE A 34 11.58 17.27 -13.87
CA PHE A 34 12.26 16.02 -13.55
C PHE A 34 11.35 15.06 -12.78
N SER A 35 10.61 15.53 -11.78
CA SER A 35 9.69 14.68 -11.02
C SER A 35 8.51 14.15 -11.83
N ILE A 36 8.02 14.95 -12.79
CA ILE A 36 6.95 14.53 -13.72
C ILE A 36 7.49 13.48 -14.70
N VAL A 37 8.64 13.73 -15.31
CA VAL A 37 9.28 12.80 -16.25
C VAL A 37 9.59 11.47 -15.57
N LEU A 38 10.15 11.51 -14.36
CA LEU A 38 10.43 10.30 -13.59
C LEU A 38 9.15 9.51 -13.27
N PHE A 39 8.07 10.21 -12.92
CA PHE A 39 6.78 9.57 -12.66
C PHE A 39 6.21 8.92 -13.92
N ILE A 40 6.23 9.61 -15.06
CA ILE A 40 5.80 9.07 -16.35
C ILE A 40 6.64 7.84 -16.72
N LEU A 41 7.97 7.93 -16.57
CA LEU A 41 8.88 6.82 -16.86
C LEU A 41 8.57 5.62 -15.98
N LEU A 42 8.37 5.80 -14.67
CA LEU A 42 8.01 4.71 -13.76
C LEU A 42 6.65 4.10 -14.12
N MET A 43 5.65 4.93 -14.42
CA MET A 43 4.32 4.45 -14.83
C MET A 43 4.36 3.65 -16.14
N ILE A 44 5.13 4.10 -17.13
CA ILE A 44 5.23 3.43 -18.44
C ILE A 44 6.12 2.19 -18.36
N PHE A 45 7.33 2.29 -17.81
CA PHE A 45 8.30 1.19 -17.84
C PHE A 45 8.06 0.14 -16.77
N ALA A 46 7.82 0.53 -15.51
CA ALA A 46 7.66 -0.45 -14.44
C ALA A 46 6.26 -1.08 -14.49
N ILE A 47 5.22 -0.24 -14.47
CA ILE A 47 3.83 -0.73 -14.39
C ILE A 47 3.30 -1.07 -15.79
N GLY A 48 3.46 -0.16 -16.75
CA GLY A 48 3.06 -0.41 -18.14
C GLY A 48 3.82 -1.56 -18.78
N GLY A 49 5.13 -1.69 -18.52
CA GLY A 49 5.93 -2.83 -18.98
C GLY A 49 5.44 -4.17 -18.43
N MET A 50 5.09 -4.23 -17.14
CA MET A 50 4.52 -5.43 -16.51
C MET A 50 3.20 -5.85 -17.18
N PHE A 51 2.27 -4.91 -17.40
CA PHE A 51 0.99 -5.22 -18.04
C PHE A 51 1.11 -5.46 -19.55
N CYS A 52 2.09 -4.84 -20.21
CA CYS A 52 2.45 -5.13 -21.59
C CYS A 52 2.98 -6.57 -21.71
N TYR A 53 3.87 -7.00 -20.82
CA TYR A 53 4.35 -8.38 -20.76
C TYR A 53 3.20 -9.36 -20.52
N MET A 54 2.32 -9.08 -19.55
CA MET A 54 1.12 -9.89 -19.29
C MET A 54 0.24 -9.99 -20.55
N SER A 55 -0.07 -8.85 -21.17
CA SER A 55 -0.85 -8.78 -22.41
C SER A 55 -0.21 -9.58 -23.54
N TYR A 56 1.11 -9.46 -23.72
CA TYR A 56 1.86 -10.20 -24.74
C TYR A 56 1.88 -11.71 -24.47
N SER A 57 2.06 -12.13 -23.23
CA SER A 57 2.00 -13.54 -22.82
C SER A 57 0.65 -14.19 -23.11
N MET A 58 -0.42 -13.38 -23.14
CA MET A 58 -1.79 -13.80 -23.42
C MET A 58 -2.18 -13.73 -24.90
N ARG A 59 -1.28 -13.31 -25.79
CA ARG A 59 -1.48 -13.29 -27.25
C ARG A 59 -2.05 -14.60 -27.82
N PRO A 60 -1.66 -15.81 -27.36
CA PRO A 60 -2.21 -17.05 -27.90
C PRO A 60 -3.75 -17.11 -27.89
N LEU A 61 -4.41 -16.49 -26.90
CA LEU A 61 -5.87 -16.42 -26.83
C LEU A 61 -6.48 -15.67 -28.03
N ILE A 62 -5.79 -14.65 -28.54
CA ILE A 62 -6.22 -13.88 -29.71
C ILE A 62 -6.04 -14.73 -30.97
N THR A 63 -4.91 -15.42 -31.11
CA THR A 63 -4.64 -16.28 -32.28
C THR A 63 -5.56 -17.50 -32.35
N TYR A 64 -6.02 -18.02 -31.20
CA TYR A 64 -7.02 -19.10 -31.13
C TYR A 64 -8.47 -18.61 -31.29
N GLY A 65 -8.71 -17.35 -31.70
CA GLY A 65 -10.06 -16.79 -31.91
C GLY A 65 -10.84 -16.53 -30.62
N MET A 66 -10.18 -16.55 -29.46
CA MET A 66 -10.76 -16.27 -28.14
C MET A 66 -10.44 -14.85 -27.66
N SER A 67 -10.44 -13.87 -28.58
CA SER A 67 -10.20 -12.45 -28.27
C SER A 67 -11.13 -11.89 -27.19
N TRP A 68 -12.35 -12.42 -27.09
CA TRP A 68 -13.30 -12.06 -26.04
C TRP A 68 -12.78 -12.42 -24.63
N LEU A 69 -12.10 -13.56 -24.48
CA LEU A 69 -11.59 -14.02 -23.19
C LEU A 69 -10.34 -13.22 -22.79
N TYR A 70 -9.48 -12.93 -23.78
CA TYR A 70 -8.36 -12.01 -23.62
C TYR A 70 -8.82 -10.66 -23.05
N PHE A 71 -9.83 -10.03 -23.68
CA PHE A 71 -10.33 -8.75 -23.22
C PHE A 71 -11.16 -8.81 -21.93
N ALA A 72 -11.86 -9.92 -21.67
CA ALA A 72 -12.52 -10.12 -20.39
C ALA A 72 -11.52 -10.11 -19.23
N ILE A 73 -10.40 -10.82 -19.37
CA ILE A 73 -9.36 -10.89 -18.33
C ILE A 73 -8.64 -9.54 -18.20
N MET A 74 -8.22 -8.93 -19.30
CA MET A 74 -7.51 -7.64 -19.27
C MET A 74 -8.42 -6.51 -18.78
N GLY A 75 -9.68 -6.47 -19.20
CA GLY A 75 -10.66 -5.49 -18.76
C GLY A 75 -11.05 -5.67 -17.29
N ALA A 76 -11.21 -6.90 -16.81
CA ALA A 76 -11.41 -7.17 -15.38
C ALA A 76 -10.20 -6.76 -14.55
N THR A 77 -8.99 -7.05 -15.01
CA THR A 77 -7.73 -6.65 -14.35
C THR A 77 -7.63 -5.12 -14.29
N ALA A 78 -7.96 -4.42 -15.38
CA ALA A 78 -8.00 -2.97 -15.43
C ALA A 78 -9.04 -2.37 -14.49
N ALA A 79 -10.24 -2.96 -14.44
CA ALA A 79 -11.30 -2.52 -13.53
C ALA A 79 -10.90 -2.70 -12.07
N LEU A 80 -10.34 -3.87 -11.72
CA LEU A 80 -9.83 -4.13 -10.37
C LEU A 80 -8.71 -3.16 -10.01
N PHE A 81 -7.63 -3.11 -10.79
CA PHE A 81 -6.50 -2.24 -10.48
C PHE A 81 -6.90 -0.75 -10.42
N GLY A 82 -7.80 -0.33 -11.33
CA GLY A 82 -8.40 1.00 -11.34
C GLY A 82 -9.20 1.33 -10.07
N VAL A 83 -10.09 0.43 -9.67
CA VAL A 83 -10.93 0.59 -8.46
C VAL A 83 -10.05 0.60 -7.21
N PHE A 84 -9.16 -0.38 -7.06
CA PHE A 84 -8.24 -0.47 -5.91
C PHE A 84 -7.36 0.79 -5.77
N GLY A 85 -6.76 1.25 -6.88
CA GLY A 85 -5.91 2.44 -6.86
C GLY A 85 -6.67 3.73 -6.53
N SER A 86 -7.96 3.80 -6.86
CA SER A 86 -8.77 5.02 -6.70
C SER A 86 -9.66 5.05 -5.44
N VAL A 87 -10.09 3.92 -4.87
CA VAL A 87 -11.07 3.88 -3.75
C VAL A 87 -10.60 4.63 -2.50
N PHE A 88 -9.35 4.41 -2.05
CA PHE A 88 -8.83 5.10 -0.85
C PHE A 88 -8.73 6.62 -1.06
N ASN A 89 -8.37 7.04 -2.27
CA ASN A 89 -8.34 8.45 -2.64
C ASN A 89 -9.76 9.02 -2.82
N THR A 90 -10.72 8.22 -3.27
CA THR A 90 -12.13 8.62 -3.45
C THR A 90 -12.77 8.97 -2.11
N TYR A 91 -12.61 8.11 -1.09
CA TYR A 91 -13.14 8.40 0.24
C TYR A 91 -12.53 9.68 0.84
N SER A 92 -11.20 9.79 0.82
CA SER A 92 -10.47 10.94 1.40
C SER A 92 -10.69 12.25 0.65
N SER A 93 -10.90 12.21 -0.67
CA SER A 93 -11.15 13.42 -1.48
C SER A 93 -12.63 13.84 -1.51
N LEU A 94 -13.58 12.90 -1.49
CA LEU A 94 -15.01 13.23 -1.46
C LEU A 94 -15.55 13.48 -0.06
N TYR A 95 -15.26 12.62 0.91
CA TYR A 95 -15.98 12.59 2.18
C TYR A 95 -15.17 13.11 3.37
N ASP A 96 -13.85 12.87 3.40
CA ASP A 96 -12.96 13.24 4.51
C ASP A 96 -11.98 14.39 4.16
N ALA A 97 -12.40 15.25 3.23
CA ALA A 97 -11.57 16.36 2.79
C ALA A 97 -11.56 17.49 3.84
N LYS A 98 -10.37 17.91 4.27
CA LYS A 98 -10.17 18.91 5.33
C LYS A 98 -10.75 20.29 5.02
N ASP A 99 -10.99 20.57 3.74
CA ASP A 99 -11.57 21.81 3.25
C ASP A 99 -13.09 21.74 3.10
N ASN A 100 -13.73 20.62 3.47
CA ASN A 100 -15.18 20.45 3.41
C ASN A 100 -15.92 21.60 4.09
N ASP A 101 -15.56 21.91 5.33
CA ASP A 101 -16.25 22.94 6.12
C ASP A 101 -16.11 24.32 5.48
N LEU A 102 -14.93 24.63 4.94
CA LEU A 102 -14.64 25.90 4.27
C LEU A 102 -15.33 26.02 2.90
N LEU A 103 -15.32 24.95 2.10
CA LEU A 103 -15.96 24.93 0.79
C LEU A 103 -17.49 24.97 0.91
N LEU A 104 -18.05 24.34 1.94
CA LEU A 104 -19.48 24.35 2.22
C LEU A 104 -19.97 25.66 2.85
N SER A 105 -19.09 26.43 3.52
CA SER A 105 -19.43 27.77 4.04
C SER A 105 -19.36 28.88 2.99
N MET A 106 -18.72 28.64 1.84
CA MET A 106 -18.68 29.58 0.73
C MET A 106 -19.95 29.48 -0.14
N PRO A 107 -20.36 30.57 -0.83
CA PRO A 107 -21.53 30.58 -1.70
C PRO A 107 -21.25 29.86 -3.04
N ILE A 108 -20.90 28.58 -2.97
CA ILE A 108 -20.58 27.71 -4.11
C ILE A 108 -21.62 26.59 -4.15
N PRO A 109 -22.25 26.31 -5.31
CA PRO A 109 -23.21 25.23 -5.41
C PRO A 109 -22.52 23.87 -5.20
N VAL A 110 -23.16 23.00 -4.40
CA VAL A 110 -22.63 21.67 -4.05
C VAL A 110 -22.35 20.81 -5.29
N ARG A 111 -23.12 21.00 -6.38
CA ARG A 111 -22.92 20.34 -7.68
C ARG A 111 -21.53 20.61 -8.26
N ASP A 112 -21.03 21.84 -8.15
CA ASP A 112 -19.72 22.23 -8.69
C ASP A 112 -18.57 21.65 -7.85
N ILE A 113 -18.75 21.58 -6.53
CA ILE A 113 -17.79 20.94 -5.61
C ILE A 113 -17.71 19.44 -5.91
N MET A 114 -18.86 18.78 -6.04
CA MET A 114 -18.95 17.35 -6.35
C MET A 114 -18.38 17.04 -7.74
N ALA A 115 -18.68 17.86 -8.76
CA ALA A 115 -18.13 17.72 -10.11
C ALA A 115 -16.59 17.81 -10.11
N ALA A 116 -16.03 18.83 -9.46
CA ALA A 116 -14.58 19.01 -9.38
C ALA A 116 -13.88 17.80 -8.71
N ARG A 117 -14.48 17.24 -7.66
CA ARG A 117 -13.95 16.07 -6.96
C ARG A 117 -14.09 14.78 -7.76
N LEU A 118 -15.22 14.57 -8.42
CA LEU A 118 -15.44 13.41 -9.29
C LEU A 118 -14.48 13.40 -10.49
N ILE A 119 -14.15 14.57 -11.04
CA ILE A 119 -13.09 14.69 -12.06
C ILE A 119 -11.74 14.25 -11.50
N GLY A 120 -11.41 14.64 -10.26
CA GLY A 120 -10.19 14.19 -9.59
C GLY A 120 -10.13 12.67 -9.39
N VAL A 121 -11.25 12.05 -9.01
CA VAL A 121 -11.37 10.60 -8.88
C VAL A 121 -11.27 9.90 -10.24
N TYR A 122 -11.92 10.44 -11.27
CA TYR A 122 -11.86 9.91 -12.62
C TYR A 122 -10.43 9.92 -13.17
N LEU A 123 -9.69 11.02 -12.99
CA LEU A 123 -8.30 11.12 -13.45
C LEU A 123 -7.39 10.10 -12.76
N MET A 124 -7.59 9.87 -11.46
CA MET A 124 -6.86 8.83 -10.73
C MET A 124 -7.25 7.44 -11.22
N GLY A 125 -8.55 7.17 -11.39
CA GLY A 125 -9.05 5.91 -11.93
C GLY A 125 -8.47 5.62 -13.32
N LEU A 126 -8.51 6.61 -14.22
CA LEU A 126 -7.94 6.55 -15.56
C LEU A 126 -6.44 6.30 -15.54
N MET A 127 -5.70 6.92 -14.63
CA MET A 127 -4.26 6.70 -14.49
C MET A 127 -3.95 5.23 -14.11
N TYR A 128 -4.75 4.62 -13.23
CA TYR A 128 -4.55 3.22 -12.85
C TYR A 128 -5.06 2.24 -13.89
N SER A 129 -6.29 2.39 -14.38
CA SER A 129 -6.89 1.47 -15.35
C SER A 129 -6.25 1.61 -16.73
N GLY A 130 -5.88 2.83 -17.14
CA GLY A 130 -5.30 3.11 -18.45
C GLY A 130 -3.97 2.39 -18.67
N VAL A 131 -3.16 2.22 -17.61
CA VAL A 131 -1.87 1.51 -17.70
C VAL A 131 -2.04 0.03 -17.99
N VAL A 132 -3.22 -0.54 -17.72
CA VAL A 132 -3.57 -1.93 -18.07
C VAL A 132 -4.22 -2.01 -19.45
N VAL A 133 -5.20 -1.12 -19.72
CA VAL A 133 -6.00 -1.18 -20.95
C VAL A 133 -5.22 -0.73 -22.17
N ILE A 134 -4.36 0.29 -22.07
CA ILE A 134 -3.61 0.81 -23.22
C ILE A 134 -2.68 -0.26 -23.81
N PRO A 135 -1.83 -0.97 -23.02
CA PRO A 135 -1.06 -2.09 -23.54
C PRO A 135 -1.94 -3.21 -24.09
N ALA A 136 -3.06 -3.53 -23.42
CA ALA A 136 -3.96 -4.59 -23.84
C ALA A 136 -4.54 -4.35 -25.25
N VAL A 137 -4.99 -3.12 -25.50
CA VAL A 137 -5.51 -2.69 -26.78
C VAL A 137 -4.37 -2.62 -27.81
N GLY A 138 -3.19 -2.10 -27.44
CA GLY A 138 -2.01 -2.03 -28.31
C GLY A 138 -1.58 -3.40 -28.84
N VAL A 139 -1.46 -4.41 -27.97
CA VAL A 139 -1.12 -5.78 -28.38
C VAL A 139 -2.23 -6.37 -29.26
N TYR A 140 -3.51 -6.10 -28.99
CA TYR A 140 -4.59 -6.56 -29.86
C TYR A 140 -4.50 -5.95 -31.27
N PHE A 141 -4.21 -4.65 -31.40
CA PHE A 141 -4.02 -4.01 -32.70
C PHE A 141 -2.85 -4.58 -33.51
N ILE A 142 -1.75 -4.92 -32.82
CA ILE A 142 -0.56 -5.53 -33.44
C ILE A 142 -0.82 -6.97 -33.89
N THR A 143 -1.70 -7.70 -33.20
CA THR A 143 -1.84 -9.15 -33.38
C THR A 143 -3.04 -9.57 -34.21
N ALA A 144 -4.16 -8.85 -34.09
CA ALA A 144 -5.41 -9.16 -34.80
C ALA A 144 -5.68 -8.24 -36.00
N HIS A 145 -4.95 -7.12 -36.12
CA HIS A 145 -5.16 -6.08 -37.14
C HIS A 145 -6.65 -5.78 -37.43
N PRO A 146 -7.42 -5.38 -36.40
CA PRO A 146 -8.89 -5.41 -36.41
C PRO A 146 -9.59 -4.42 -37.38
N GLY A 147 -8.86 -3.63 -38.17
CA GLY A 147 -9.44 -2.63 -39.06
C GLY A 147 -10.43 -1.69 -38.33
N ILE A 148 -11.62 -1.48 -38.90
CA ILE A 148 -12.69 -0.63 -38.34
C ILE A 148 -13.22 -1.18 -37.00
N SER A 149 -13.18 -2.50 -36.80
CA SER A 149 -13.65 -3.11 -35.54
C SER A 149 -12.79 -2.71 -34.34
N GLY A 150 -11.56 -2.22 -34.56
CA GLY A 150 -10.71 -1.65 -33.52
C GLY A 150 -11.30 -0.41 -32.81
N ILE A 151 -12.25 0.29 -33.44
CA ILE A 151 -12.96 1.42 -32.81
C ILE A 151 -13.73 0.95 -31.56
N THR A 152 -14.32 -0.26 -31.59
CA THR A 152 -15.04 -0.82 -30.44
C THR A 152 -14.12 -1.04 -29.25
N ALA A 153 -12.90 -1.51 -29.47
CA ALA A 153 -11.89 -1.68 -28.42
C ALA A 153 -11.50 -0.34 -27.77
N VAL A 154 -11.41 0.75 -28.55
CA VAL A 154 -11.12 2.09 -28.04
C VAL A 154 -12.30 2.65 -27.24
N ILE A 155 -13.53 2.51 -27.73
CA ILE A 155 -14.74 2.93 -27.00
C ILE A 155 -14.82 2.18 -25.67
N MET A 156 -14.64 0.86 -25.70
CA MET A 156 -14.69 0.02 -24.52
C MET A 156 -13.55 0.32 -23.54
N ALA A 157 -12.37 0.70 -24.03
CA ALA A 157 -11.26 1.17 -23.19
C ALA A 157 -11.65 2.39 -22.35
N VAL A 158 -12.35 3.35 -22.95
CA VAL A 158 -12.90 4.51 -22.24
C VAL A 158 -14.04 4.09 -21.30
N MET A 159 -14.93 3.20 -21.72
CA MET A 159 -16.03 2.74 -20.86
C MET A 159 -15.53 2.01 -19.61
N VAL A 160 -14.40 1.32 -19.68
CA VAL A 160 -13.76 0.71 -18.49
C VAL A 160 -13.32 1.77 -17.47
N THR A 161 -12.79 2.91 -17.90
CA THR A 161 -12.40 3.97 -16.96
C THR A 161 -13.63 4.60 -16.29
N VAL A 162 -14.74 4.71 -17.02
CA VAL A 162 -16.04 5.16 -16.47
C VAL A 162 -16.60 4.13 -15.48
N LEU A 163 -16.51 2.84 -15.81
CA LEU A 163 -16.91 1.76 -14.89
C LEU A 163 -16.11 1.80 -13.59
N VAL A 164 -14.79 2.04 -13.67
CA VAL A 164 -13.93 2.23 -12.49
C VAL A 164 -14.41 3.40 -11.65
N LEU A 165 -14.75 4.54 -12.26
CA LEU A 165 -15.29 5.69 -11.53
C LEU A 165 -16.58 5.33 -10.77
N ILE A 166 -17.53 4.66 -11.43
CA ILE A 166 -18.80 4.22 -10.84
C ILE A 166 -18.54 3.33 -9.62
N LEU A 167 -17.74 2.28 -9.79
CA LEU A 167 -17.42 1.33 -8.73
C LEU A 167 -16.69 2.02 -7.56
N SER A 168 -15.74 2.90 -7.84
CA SER A 168 -15.03 3.66 -6.80
C SER A 168 -15.94 4.62 -6.05
N CYS A 169 -16.90 5.25 -6.71
CA CYS A 169 -17.89 6.11 -6.05
C CYS A 169 -18.83 5.31 -5.16
N ILE A 170 -19.32 4.16 -5.63
CA ILE A 170 -20.18 3.26 -4.84
C ILE A 170 -19.42 2.76 -3.61
N LEU A 171 -18.20 2.27 -3.78
CA LEU A 171 -17.37 1.81 -2.67
C LEU A 171 -17.04 2.95 -1.69
N GLY A 172 -16.65 4.12 -2.18
CA GLY A 172 -16.40 5.30 -1.36
C GLY A 172 -17.62 5.73 -0.55
N TRP A 173 -18.82 5.64 -1.13
CA TRP A 173 -20.09 5.90 -0.46
C TRP A 173 -20.39 4.89 0.64
N VAL A 174 -20.22 3.59 0.36
CA VAL A 174 -20.41 2.51 1.34
C VAL A 174 -19.46 2.70 2.51
N VAL A 175 -18.18 2.96 2.23
CA VAL A 175 -17.16 3.25 3.25
C VAL A 175 -17.55 4.46 4.09
N ALA A 176 -18.03 5.55 3.46
CA ALA A 176 -18.48 6.73 4.20
C ALA A 176 -19.68 6.46 5.12
N LYS A 177 -20.67 5.69 4.64
CA LYS A 177 -21.85 5.33 5.43
C LYS A 177 -21.49 4.46 6.64
N ILE A 178 -20.52 3.56 6.48
CA ILE A 178 -19.98 2.75 7.55
C ILE A 178 -19.18 3.63 8.52
N ALA A 179 -18.28 4.48 8.02
CA ALA A 179 -17.40 5.33 8.82
C ALA A 179 -18.16 6.26 9.80
N VAL A 180 -19.36 6.75 9.44
CA VAL A 180 -20.19 7.59 10.31
C VAL A 180 -20.67 6.85 11.57
N LYS A 181 -20.84 5.51 11.53
CA LYS A 181 -21.37 4.71 12.64
C LYS A 181 -20.31 4.16 13.59
N LEU A 182 -19.03 4.39 13.32
CA LEU A 182 -17.93 3.70 13.99
C LEU A 182 -17.24 4.58 15.02
N LYS A 183 -17.18 4.09 16.27
CA LYS A 183 -16.43 4.73 17.37
C LYS A 183 -14.92 4.74 17.12
N ASN A 184 -14.37 3.67 16.50
CA ASN A 184 -12.94 3.53 16.19
C ASN A 184 -12.71 3.45 14.67
N LYS A 185 -12.96 4.56 13.96
CA LYS A 185 -12.89 4.65 12.48
C LYS A 185 -11.59 4.10 11.89
N SER A 186 -10.45 4.36 12.56
CA SER A 186 -9.11 3.94 12.13
C SER A 186 -8.92 2.41 12.11
N ILE A 187 -9.16 1.73 13.24
CA ILE A 187 -8.93 0.28 13.38
C ILE A 187 -9.80 -0.51 12.40
N ILE A 188 -11.04 -0.09 12.21
CA ILE A 188 -11.96 -0.79 11.29
C ILE A 188 -11.54 -0.58 9.84
N THR A 189 -11.06 0.61 9.48
CA THR A 189 -10.48 0.86 8.15
C THR A 189 -9.30 -0.08 7.88
N VAL A 190 -8.46 -0.33 8.90
CA VAL A 190 -7.33 -1.27 8.81
C VAL A 190 -7.83 -2.70 8.59
N ILE A 191 -8.78 -3.19 9.40
CA ILE A 191 -9.34 -4.54 9.30
C ILE A 191 -9.97 -4.77 7.92
N VAL A 192 -10.79 -3.84 7.44
CA VAL A 192 -11.42 -3.92 6.11
C VAL A 192 -10.35 -3.94 5.01
N SER A 193 -9.31 -3.11 5.12
CA SER A 193 -8.21 -3.10 4.14
C SER A 193 -7.43 -4.42 4.13
N ILE A 194 -7.19 -5.03 5.29
CA ILE A 194 -6.51 -6.33 5.41
C ILE A 194 -7.39 -7.45 4.84
N ALA A 195 -8.67 -7.49 5.20
CA ALA A 195 -9.61 -8.50 4.69
C ALA A 195 -9.71 -8.42 3.16
N PHE A 196 -9.74 -7.21 2.63
CA PHE A 196 -9.76 -6.97 1.19
C PHE A 196 -8.45 -7.36 0.51
N LEU A 197 -7.29 -7.04 1.11
CA LEU A 197 -5.99 -7.48 0.61
C LEU A 197 -5.86 -9.01 0.61
N GLY A 198 -6.35 -9.67 1.67
CA GLY A 198 -6.42 -11.13 1.75
C GLY A 198 -7.31 -11.73 0.67
N GLY A 199 -8.50 -11.17 0.46
CA GLY A 199 -9.40 -11.57 -0.63
C GLY A 199 -8.78 -11.38 -2.02
N TYR A 200 -8.09 -10.26 -2.25
CA TYR A 200 -7.36 -9.98 -3.48
C TYR A 200 -6.31 -11.05 -3.78
N TYR A 201 -5.41 -11.33 -2.81
CA TYR A 201 -4.38 -12.34 -3.01
C TYR A 201 -4.95 -13.74 -3.12
N TYR A 202 -6.02 -14.07 -2.40
CA TYR A 202 -6.72 -15.36 -2.53
C TYR A 202 -7.22 -15.58 -3.97
N VAL A 203 -7.90 -14.58 -4.54
CA VAL A 203 -8.37 -14.63 -5.94
C VAL A 203 -7.19 -14.71 -6.90
N TYR A 204 -6.10 -13.95 -6.66
CA TYR A 204 -4.90 -13.99 -7.50
C TYR A 204 -4.21 -15.36 -7.48
N PHE A 205 -4.06 -15.99 -6.31
CA PHE A 205 -3.47 -17.33 -6.21
C PHE A 205 -4.33 -18.37 -6.93
N ARG A 206 -5.66 -18.31 -6.79
CA ARG A 206 -6.59 -19.13 -7.57
C ARG A 206 -6.57 -18.81 -9.06
N ALA A 207 -6.29 -17.57 -9.45
CA ALA A 207 -6.24 -17.18 -10.85
C ALA A 207 -5.13 -17.93 -11.60
N ASN A 208 -3.96 -18.17 -11.00
CA ASN A 208 -2.91 -18.97 -11.65
C ASN A 208 -3.34 -20.42 -11.91
N GLU A 209 -4.03 -21.07 -10.97
CA GLU A 209 -4.62 -22.41 -11.17
C GLU A 209 -5.72 -22.39 -12.24
N ILE A 210 -6.57 -21.36 -12.23
CA ILE A 210 -7.64 -21.20 -13.21
C ILE A 210 -7.07 -20.94 -14.62
N ILE A 211 -6.03 -20.11 -14.75
CA ILE A 211 -5.38 -19.79 -16.03
C ILE A 211 -4.68 -21.03 -16.60
N THR A 212 -3.96 -21.79 -15.78
CA THR A 212 -3.33 -23.05 -16.22
C THR A 212 -4.37 -24.10 -16.62
N GLY A 213 -5.50 -24.18 -15.90
CA GLY A 213 -6.67 -24.98 -16.29
C GLY A 213 -7.36 -24.52 -17.57
N ILE A 214 -7.36 -23.21 -17.86
CA ILE A 214 -7.89 -22.63 -19.11
C ILE A 214 -7.01 -23.00 -20.31
N VAL A 215 -5.69 -22.98 -20.15
CA VAL A 215 -4.74 -23.30 -21.24
C VAL A 215 -4.81 -24.78 -21.62
N THR A 216 -5.05 -25.67 -20.65
CA THR A 216 -5.15 -27.12 -20.89
C THR A 216 -6.51 -27.55 -21.43
N ASN A 217 -7.60 -26.79 -21.19
CA ASN A 217 -8.95 -27.18 -21.61
C ASN A 217 -9.81 -25.98 -22.07
N SER A 218 -9.29 -25.24 -23.06
CA SER A 218 -9.82 -23.95 -23.50
C SER A 218 -11.29 -23.98 -23.97
N ALA A 219 -11.72 -25.06 -24.63
CA ALA A 219 -13.09 -25.23 -25.10
C ALA A 219 -14.10 -25.45 -23.96
N ALA A 220 -13.74 -26.25 -22.96
CA ALA A 220 -14.62 -26.57 -21.82
C ALA A 220 -14.80 -25.36 -20.88
N VAL A 221 -13.77 -24.54 -20.69
CA VAL A 221 -13.88 -23.33 -19.87
C VAL A 221 -14.64 -22.22 -20.61
N ALA A 222 -14.44 -22.07 -21.92
CA ALA A 222 -15.24 -21.15 -22.73
C ALA A 222 -16.75 -21.49 -22.64
N ALA A 223 -17.11 -22.77 -22.66
CA ALA A 223 -18.49 -23.23 -22.49
C ALA A 223 -19.04 -22.93 -21.07
N LYS A 224 -18.27 -23.19 -20.02
CA LYS A 224 -18.67 -22.86 -18.64
C LYS A 224 -18.85 -21.37 -18.41
N VAL A 225 -17.92 -20.53 -18.91
CA VAL A 225 -18.02 -19.07 -18.79
C VAL A 225 -19.24 -18.53 -19.55
N ARG A 226 -19.56 -19.09 -20.72
CA ARG A 226 -20.79 -18.74 -21.45
C ARG A 226 -22.06 -19.10 -20.66
N ALA A 227 -22.06 -20.20 -19.92
CA ALA A 227 -23.20 -20.63 -19.11
C ALA A 227 -23.34 -19.90 -17.76
N SER A 228 -22.22 -19.65 -17.06
CA SER A 228 -22.25 -19.12 -15.68
C SER A 228 -21.94 -17.62 -15.56
N ALA A 229 -21.23 -17.03 -16.54
CA ALA A 229 -20.76 -15.64 -16.50
C ALA A 229 -21.02 -14.92 -17.83
N TYR A 230 -22.24 -15.06 -18.35
CA TYR A 230 -22.68 -14.46 -19.62
C TYR A 230 -22.42 -12.94 -19.76
N PRO A 231 -22.59 -12.10 -18.70
CA PRO A 231 -22.24 -10.67 -18.79
C PRO A 231 -20.76 -10.40 -19.09
N LEU A 232 -19.86 -11.26 -18.58
CA LEU A 232 -18.43 -11.14 -18.82
C LEU A 232 -18.07 -11.54 -20.26
N TYR A 233 -18.79 -12.51 -20.82
CA TYR A 233 -18.66 -12.91 -22.22
C TYR A 233 -19.08 -11.81 -23.19
N ILE A 234 -20.24 -11.17 -22.96
CA ILE A 234 -20.71 -10.03 -23.78
C ILE A 234 -19.73 -8.86 -23.65
N PHE A 235 -19.20 -8.61 -22.45
CA PHE A 235 -18.17 -7.60 -22.22
C PHE A 235 -16.88 -7.86 -23.01
N GLY A 236 -16.40 -9.10 -23.00
CA GLY A 236 -15.28 -9.50 -23.83
C GLY A 236 -15.54 -9.33 -25.34
N LYS A 237 -16.76 -9.67 -25.79
CA LYS A 237 -17.18 -9.51 -27.19
C LYS A 237 -17.26 -8.05 -27.64
N ALA A 238 -17.76 -7.17 -26.78
CA ALA A 238 -17.78 -5.73 -27.03
C ALA A 238 -16.37 -5.18 -27.30
N PHE A 239 -15.37 -5.66 -26.57
CA PHE A 239 -13.98 -5.30 -26.84
C PHE A 239 -13.39 -5.95 -28.10
N ALA A 240 -13.88 -7.12 -28.48
CA ALA A 240 -13.33 -7.95 -29.56
C ALA A 240 -13.86 -7.60 -30.96
N GLY A 241 -14.59 -6.48 -31.13
CA GLY A 241 -15.05 -6.01 -32.44
C GLY A 241 -16.57 -5.96 -32.65
N ASP A 242 -17.37 -6.54 -31.74
CA ASP A 242 -18.81 -6.63 -31.94
C ASP A 242 -19.54 -5.32 -31.58
N VAL A 243 -20.23 -4.72 -32.55
CA VAL A 243 -20.88 -3.41 -32.41
C VAL A 243 -22.09 -3.43 -31.46
N LEU A 244 -22.98 -4.42 -31.59
CA LEU A 244 -24.19 -4.55 -30.77
C LEU A 244 -23.87 -4.67 -29.26
N PRO A 245 -23.00 -5.61 -28.82
CA PRO A 245 -22.52 -5.68 -27.44
C PRO A 245 -21.90 -4.37 -26.94
N THR A 246 -21.15 -3.67 -27.79
CA THR A 246 -20.51 -2.39 -27.45
C THR A 246 -21.54 -1.32 -27.09
N ILE A 247 -22.60 -1.18 -27.91
CA ILE A 247 -23.66 -0.20 -27.68
C ILE A 247 -24.42 -0.54 -26.38
N ILE A 248 -24.82 -1.81 -26.21
CA ILE A 248 -25.60 -2.24 -25.04
C ILE A 248 -24.83 -1.98 -23.74
N ILE A 249 -23.55 -2.38 -23.69
CA ILE A 249 -22.74 -2.21 -22.48
C ILE A 249 -22.45 -0.73 -22.21
N SER A 250 -22.17 0.05 -23.26
CA SER A 250 -21.97 1.50 -23.13
C SER A 250 -23.20 2.19 -22.53
N LEU A 251 -24.40 1.85 -23.00
CA LEU A 251 -25.66 2.39 -22.47
C LEU A 251 -25.88 2.00 -21.00
N ILE A 252 -25.60 0.75 -20.62
CA ILE A 252 -25.69 0.30 -19.22
C ILE A 252 -24.73 1.09 -18.33
N ILE A 253 -23.47 1.26 -18.77
CA ILE A 253 -22.46 2.01 -18.00
C ILE A 253 -22.88 3.48 -17.84
N LEU A 254 -23.41 4.10 -18.90
CA LEU A 254 -23.91 5.48 -18.84
C LEU A 254 -25.13 5.62 -17.92
N ALA A 255 -26.05 4.65 -17.93
CA ALA A 255 -27.19 4.62 -17.01
C ALA A 255 -26.73 4.48 -15.55
N LEU A 256 -25.75 3.62 -15.28
CA LEU A 256 -25.14 3.48 -13.95
C LEU A 256 -24.40 4.75 -13.51
N LEU A 257 -23.73 5.44 -14.43
CA LEU A 257 -23.11 6.74 -14.15
C LEU A 257 -24.15 7.79 -13.75
N ALA A 258 -25.28 7.86 -14.47
CA ALA A 258 -26.37 8.76 -14.12
C ALA A 258 -26.98 8.41 -12.75
N ALA A 259 -27.23 7.12 -12.48
CA ALA A 259 -27.75 6.65 -11.20
C ALA A 259 -26.82 6.99 -10.03
N THR A 260 -25.52 6.74 -10.18
CA THR A 260 -24.51 7.09 -9.16
C THR A 260 -24.43 8.59 -8.92
N TRP A 261 -24.45 9.42 -9.97
CA TRP A 261 -24.51 10.86 -9.83
C TRP A 261 -25.73 11.32 -9.02
N LEU A 262 -26.91 10.76 -9.30
CA LEU A 262 -28.14 11.08 -8.58
C LEU A 262 -28.06 10.69 -7.09
N ILE A 263 -27.60 9.47 -6.78
CA ILE A 263 -27.43 9.00 -5.40
C ILE A 263 -26.44 9.89 -4.64
N MET A 264 -25.30 10.22 -5.27
CA MET A 264 -24.30 11.10 -4.68
C MET A 264 -24.85 12.49 -4.41
N SER A 265 -25.49 13.12 -5.39
CA SER A 265 -26.04 14.47 -5.25
C SER A 265 -26.99 14.62 -4.05
N ARG A 266 -27.78 13.58 -3.76
CA ARG A 266 -28.75 13.56 -2.64
C ARG A 266 -28.12 13.21 -1.29
N THR A 267 -27.10 12.36 -1.26
CA THR A 267 -26.53 11.84 -0.02
C THR A 267 -25.29 12.60 0.46
N PHE A 268 -24.60 13.31 -0.44
CA PHE A 268 -23.33 13.99 -0.17
C PHE A 268 -23.43 14.98 0.99
N LEU A 269 -24.36 15.94 0.91
CA LEU A 269 -24.57 16.94 1.98
C LEU A 269 -24.86 16.27 3.32
N LYS A 270 -25.74 15.27 3.35
CA LYS A 270 -26.10 14.55 4.57
C LYS A 270 -24.90 13.81 5.18
N LEU A 271 -24.10 13.13 4.36
CA LEU A 271 -22.93 12.38 4.82
C LEU A 271 -21.82 13.29 5.32
N VAL A 272 -21.48 14.35 4.58
CA VAL A 272 -20.41 15.29 4.95
C VAL A 272 -20.78 16.08 6.21
N THR A 273 -22.03 16.53 6.35
CA THR A 273 -22.49 17.27 7.55
C THR A 273 -22.75 16.37 8.76
N SER A 274 -23.07 15.08 8.55
CA SER A 274 -23.34 14.13 9.66
C SER A 274 -22.11 13.71 10.46
N SER A 275 -20.90 14.08 10.01
CA SER A 275 -19.65 13.90 10.74
C SER A 275 -19.65 14.58 12.13
N GLY A 276 -20.48 15.60 12.32
CA GLY A 276 -20.54 16.40 13.56
C GLY A 276 -21.39 15.84 14.72
N LYS A 277 -22.07 14.69 14.56
CA LYS A 277 -22.87 14.09 15.66
C LYS A 277 -22.05 13.09 16.49
N THR A 278 -20.84 13.46 16.91
CA THR A 278 -20.30 12.86 18.14
C THR A 278 -21.03 13.53 19.29
N ALA A 279 -21.96 12.81 19.92
CA ALA A 279 -22.55 13.25 21.19
C ALA A 279 -21.41 13.74 22.08
N LYS A 280 -21.44 15.01 22.50
CA LYS A 280 -20.50 15.54 23.48
C LYS A 280 -20.58 14.60 24.67
N THR A 281 -19.60 13.71 24.81
CA THR A 281 -19.47 12.89 26.00
C THR A 281 -19.18 13.89 27.10
N VAL A 282 -20.16 14.11 27.97
CA VAL A 282 -20.01 14.88 29.21
C VAL A 282 -18.70 14.40 29.84
N TYR A 283 -17.75 15.32 29.98
CA TYR A 283 -16.46 15.02 30.57
C TYR A 283 -16.71 14.56 32.00
N LYS A 284 -16.74 13.24 32.21
CA LYS A 284 -16.67 12.66 33.54
C LYS A 284 -15.22 12.69 33.93
N GLU A 285 -14.92 13.47 34.96
CA GLU A 285 -13.62 13.53 35.59
C GLU A 285 -13.20 12.10 35.94
N LYS A 286 -12.22 11.58 35.20
CA LYS A 286 -11.64 10.27 35.47
C LYS A 286 -10.41 10.54 36.31
N THR A 287 -10.32 9.90 37.48
CA THR A 287 -9.10 9.88 38.29
C THR A 287 -7.94 9.38 37.44
N VAL A 288 -7.07 10.30 37.01
CA VAL A 288 -5.88 9.96 36.22
C VAL A 288 -4.86 9.39 37.21
N LYS A 289 -4.74 8.06 37.26
CA LYS A 289 -3.65 7.42 38.01
C LYS A 289 -2.32 7.88 37.42
N GLN A 290 -1.44 8.41 38.28
CA GLN A 290 -0.10 8.87 37.88
C GLN A 290 0.66 7.70 37.25
N GLN A 291 0.93 7.78 35.94
CA GLN A 291 1.72 6.79 35.22
C GLN A 291 3.16 7.27 35.14
N GLY A 292 4.12 6.33 35.21
CA GLY A 292 5.53 6.65 34.99
C GLY A 292 5.74 7.33 33.63
N THR A 293 6.64 8.30 33.58
CA THR A 293 6.91 9.15 32.40
C THR A 293 7.12 8.35 31.11
N ASP A 294 7.92 7.29 31.17
CA ASP A 294 8.19 6.39 30.04
C ASP A 294 6.93 5.66 29.52
N ARG A 295 6.02 5.26 30.42
CA ARG A 295 4.76 4.61 30.04
C ARG A 295 3.76 5.61 29.47
N ALA A 296 3.71 6.81 30.02
CA ALA A 296 2.86 7.89 29.51
C ALA A 296 3.25 8.30 28.09
N LEU A 297 4.55 8.47 27.83
CA LEU A 297 5.06 8.77 26.48
C LEU A 297 4.77 7.62 25.51
N LEU A 298 5.04 6.36 25.89
CA LEU A 298 4.73 5.22 25.03
C LEU A 298 3.23 5.12 24.71
N ARG A 299 2.37 5.33 25.72
CA ARG A 299 0.92 5.32 25.54
C ARG A 299 0.44 6.43 24.61
N ARG A 300 1.06 7.61 24.67
CA ARG A 300 0.81 8.72 23.73
C ARG A 300 1.11 8.28 22.30
N GLU A 301 2.27 7.66 22.07
CA GLU A 301 2.66 7.17 20.75
C GLU A 301 1.73 6.04 20.26
N ILE A 302 1.31 5.12 21.13
CA ILE A 302 0.34 4.05 20.79
C ILE A 302 -1.01 4.66 20.38
N ASN A 303 -1.52 5.62 21.15
CA ASN A 303 -2.79 6.27 20.85
C ASN A 303 -2.72 7.02 19.51
N HIS A 304 -1.62 7.71 19.24
CA HIS A 304 -1.41 8.38 17.95
C HIS A 304 -1.36 7.36 16.80
N PHE A 305 -0.59 6.27 16.97
CA PHE A 305 -0.53 5.18 16.01
C PHE A 305 -1.91 4.57 15.71
N LEU A 306 -2.68 4.22 16.73
CA LEU A 306 -4.02 3.64 16.57
C LEU A 306 -5.06 4.62 16.02
N SER A 307 -4.82 5.93 16.12
CA SER A 307 -5.71 6.95 15.56
C SER A 307 -5.56 7.13 14.04
N SER A 308 -4.41 6.73 13.47
CA SER A 308 -4.09 6.95 12.06
C SER A 308 -4.07 5.64 11.26
N PRO A 309 -5.12 5.34 10.47
CA PRO A 309 -5.14 4.12 9.65
C PRO A 309 -4.07 4.14 8.56
N SER A 310 -3.71 5.32 8.05
CA SER A 310 -2.60 5.45 7.09
C SER A 310 -1.27 5.08 7.74
N TYR A 311 -1.02 5.50 8.99
CA TYR A 311 0.20 5.15 9.69
C TYR A 311 0.27 3.64 9.99
N MET A 312 -0.84 3.03 10.43
CA MET A 312 -0.92 1.58 10.66
C MET A 312 -0.65 0.78 9.38
N LEU A 313 -1.40 1.02 8.30
CA LEU A 313 -1.30 0.20 7.09
C LEU A 313 0.02 0.35 6.34
N ASN A 314 0.68 1.51 6.41
CA ASN A 314 1.88 1.74 5.61
C ASN A 314 3.17 1.52 6.39
N CYS A 315 3.15 1.68 7.71
CA CYS A 315 4.35 1.52 8.52
C CYS A 315 4.40 0.22 9.34
N SER A 316 3.32 -0.57 9.40
CA SER A 316 3.27 -1.82 10.16
C SER A 316 2.76 -3.05 9.39
N LEU A 317 2.66 -2.97 8.05
CA LEU A 317 2.16 -4.08 7.24
C LEU A 317 3.00 -5.36 7.39
N GLY A 318 4.32 -5.21 7.52
CA GLY A 318 5.23 -6.33 7.74
C GLY A 318 4.94 -7.10 9.03
N ALA A 319 4.50 -6.42 10.10
CA ALA A 319 4.12 -7.07 11.35
C ALA A 319 2.87 -7.96 11.19
N LEU A 320 1.91 -7.53 10.37
CA LEU A 320 0.73 -8.33 10.04
C LEU A 320 1.12 -9.55 9.21
N PHE A 321 2.00 -9.38 8.23
CA PHE A 321 2.54 -10.51 7.46
C PHE A 321 3.36 -11.47 8.32
N MET A 322 4.11 -11.01 9.31
CA MET A 322 4.80 -11.90 10.26
C MET A 322 3.81 -12.78 11.01
N ILE A 323 2.66 -12.24 11.47
CA ILE A 323 1.63 -13.06 12.14
C ILE A 323 1.04 -14.08 11.15
N ALA A 324 0.75 -13.68 9.92
CA ALA A 324 0.22 -14.58 8.90
C ALA A 324 1.21 -15.70 8.55
N VAL A 325 2.50 -15.35 8.37
CA VAL A 325 3.59 -16.29 8.10
C VAL A 325 3.82 -17.22 9.29
N ALA A 326 3.73 -16.73 10.52
CA ALA A 326 3.84 -17.55 11.73
C ALA A 326 2.75 -18.64 11.80
N VAL A 327 1.50 -18.27 11.51
CA VAL A 327 0.39 -19.25 11.45
C VAL A 327 0.59 -20.21 10.28
N PHE A 328 0.99 -19.69 9.12
CA PHE A 328 1.22 -20.51 7.93
C PHE A 328 2.36 -21.52 8.13
N SER A 329 3.46 -21.14 8.79
CA SER A 329 4.59 -22.03 9.05
C SER A 329 4.20 -23.20 9.95
N LEU A 330 3.24 -23.01 10.86
CA LEU A 330 2.73 -24.08 11.73
C LEU A 330 1.75 -25.03 11.03
N ILE A 331 0.88 -24.50 10.14
CA ILE A 331 -0.15 -25.31 9.47
C ILE A 331 0.39 -26.02 8.23
N LYS A 332 1.34 -25.40 7.53
CA LYS A 332 1.86 -25.83 6.23
C LYS A 332 3.39 -25.98 6.26
N SER A 333 3.93 -26.51 7.37
CA SER A 333 5.36 -26.84 7.51
C SER A 333 5.84 -27.73 6.37
N ASP A 334 5.07 -28.76 6.03
CA ASP A 334 5.41 -29.74 4.99
C ASP A 334 5.43 -29.10 3.59
N TRP A 335 4.57 -28.11 3.36
CA TRP A 335 4.59 -27.34 2.12
C TRP A 335 5.84 -26.47 2.04
N PHE A 336 6.23 -25.80 3.14
CA PHE A 336 7.43 -24.98 3.16
C PHE A 336 8.69 -25.83 2.92
N ILE A 337 8.80 -26.96 3.63
CA ILE A 337 9.87 -27.94 3.41
C ILE A 337 9.83 -28.46 1.98
N GLY A 338 8.65 -28.85 1.48
CA GLY A 338 8.44 -29.32 0.12
C GLY A 338 8.75 -28.30 -0.98
N VAL A 339 8.66 -27.01 -0.70
CA VAL A 339 9.07 -25.95 -1.66
C VAL A 339 10.59 -25.86 -1.72
N VAL A 340 11.27 -25.94 -0.58
CA VAL A 340 12.73 -25.91 -0.52
C VAL A 340 13.31 -27.15 -1.20
N THR A 341 12.80 -28.35 -0.88
CA THR A 341 13.28 -29.61 -1.47
C THR A 341 13.01 -29.74 -2.96
N ARG A 342 11.93 -29.12 -3.48
CA ARG A 342 11.67 -29.06 -4.93
C ARG A 342 12.66 -28.19 -5.70
N MET A 343 13.30 -27.23 -5.03
CA MET A 343 14.35 -26.43 -5.65
C MET A 343 15.65 -27.24 -5.69
N ASP A 344 16.04 -27.79 -4.54
CA ASP A 344 17.17 -28.69 -4.36
C ASP A 344 17.06 -29.37 -2.99
N GLU A 345 17.42 -30.65 -2.88
CA GLU A 345 17.41 -31.36 -1.59
C GLU A 345 18.50 -30.82 -0.65
N ASP A 346 19.64 -30.40 -1.22
CA ASP A 346 20.76 -29.82 -0.47
C ASP A 346 20.40 -28.45 0.15
N LEU A 347 19.35 -27.79 -0.34
CA LEU A 347 18.88 -26.51 0.20
C LEU A 347 18.13 -26.65 1.52
N LEU A 348 17.78 -27.87 1.94
CA LEU A 348 17.04 -28.11 3.17
C LEU A 348 17.83 -27.70 4.42
N GLU A 349 19.15 -27.88 4.41
CA GLU A 349 20.04 -27.44 5.49
C GLU A 349 19.94 -25.92 5.72
N TYR A 350 19.66 -25.16 4.64
CA TYR A 350 19.57 -23.70 4.65
C TYR A 350 18.16 -23.17 4.94
N ALA A 351 17.14 -24.02 5.10
CA ALA A 351 15.77 -23.61 5.40
C ALA A 351 15.66 -22.68 6.63
N PRO A 352 16.37 -22.91 7.76
CA PRO A 352 16.40 -22.00 8.89
C PRO A 352 16.97 -20.60 8.54
N THR A 353 17.96 -20.56 7.64
CA THR A 353 18.57 -19.30 7.16
C THR A 353 17.60 -18.53 6.26
N PHE A 354 16.87 -19.22 5.39
CA PHE A 354 15.81 -18.60 4.58
C PHE A 354 14.69 -18.02 5.46
N ALA A 355 14.31 -18.71 6.53
CA ALA A 355 13.35 -18.19 7.50
C ALA A 355 13.85 -16.90 8.19
N CYS A 356 15.12 -16.84 8.60
CA CYS A 356 15.73 -15.62 9.12
C CYS A 356 15.71 -14.48 8.11
N LEU A 357 16.09 -14.76 6.86
CA LEU A 357 16.12 -13.77 5.79
C LEU A 357 14.71 -13.21 5.53
N LEU A 358 13.71 -14.10 5.47
CA LEU A 358 12.31 -13.72 5.32
C LEU A 358 11.85 -12.82 6.47
N LEU A 359 12.18 -13.15 7.72
CA LEU A 359 11.85 -12.32 8.87
C LEU A 359 12.52 -10.95 8.83
N CYS A 360 13.79 -10.87 8.43
CA CYS A 360 14.49 -9.60 8.22
C CYS A 360 13.84 -8.78 7.10
N LEU A 361 13.46 -9.42 5.99
CA LEU A 361 12.73 -8.79 4.89
C LEU A 361 11.40 -8.19 5.38
N LEU A 362 10.57 -8.98 6.06
CA LEU A 362 9.29 -8.53 6.62
C LEU A 362 9.49 -7.40 7.64
N SER A 363 10.56 -7.47 8.44
CA SER A 363 10.89 -6.41 9.40
C SER A 363 11.27 -5.11 8.70
N SER A 364 11.96 -5.17 7.56
CA SER A 364 12.34 -3.98 6.79
C SER A 364 11.13 -3.25 6.20
N MET A 365 10.00 -3.94 6.03
CA MET A 365 8.72 -3.35 5.61
C MET A 365 8.03 -2.57 6.73
N ASN A 366 8.45 -2.75 7.99
CA ASN A 366 7.94 -1.98 9.10
C ASN A 366 8.81 -0.74 9.30
N ILE A 367 8.21 0.44 9.21
CA ILE A 367 8.95 1.71 9.17
C ILE A 367 8.32 2.74 10.09
N LEU A 368 7.89 2.30 11.27
CA LEU A 368 7.20 3.15 12.26
C LEU A 368 8.02 4.38 12.66
N THR A 369 9.35 4.27 12.73
CA THR A 369 10.21 5.37 13.19
C THR A 369 10.55 6.38 12.09
N ALA A 370 10.43 6.04 10.80
CA ALA A 370 10.81 6.93 9.71
C ALA A 370 9.88 8.13 9.48
N PRO A 371 8.59 8.10 9.87
CA PRO A 371 7.77 9.30 9.92
C PRO A 371 7.51 9.81 11.35
N ALA A 372 8.02 9.16 12.40
CA ALA A 372 7.55 9.39 13.78
C ALA A 372 7.75 10.81 14.33
N ILE A 373 8.76 11.56 13.88
CA ILE A 373 8.99 12.97 14.23
C ILE A 373 8.28 13.88 13.22
N SER A 374 8.23 13.47 11.95
CA SER A 374 7.45 14.20 10.95
C SER A 374 5.97 14.28 11.31
N LEU A 375 5.41 13.20 11.86
CA LEU A 375 4.04 13.14 12.35
C LEU A 375 3.74 14.11 13.49
N GLU A 376 4.74 14.57 14.24
CA GLU A 376 4.55 15.63 15.25
C GLU A 376 4.23 16.97 14.59
N GLY A 377 4.67 17.20 13.34
CA GLY A 377 4.30 18.37 12.53
C GLY A 377 4.47 19.71 13.26
N LYS A 378 3.42 20.53 13.25
CA LYS A 378 3.37 21.82 13.95
C LYS A 378 3.30 21.70 15.47
N SER A 379 2.97 20.52 16.00
CA SER A 379 2.90 20.26 17.45
C SER A 379 4.22 19.78 18.04
N LEU A 380 5.31 19.75 17.27
CA LEU A 380 6.63 19.34 17.77
C LEU A 380 7.07 20.12 19.02
N TRP A 381 6.75 21.41 19.10
CA TRP A 381 7.05 22.24 20.26
C TRP A 381 6.38 21.75 21.55
N ILE A 382 5.19 21.12 21.46
CA ILE A 382 4.49 20.55 22.61
C ILE A 382 5.33 19.43 23.19
N ALA A 383 5.81 18.50 22.35
CA ALA A 383 6.68 17.42 22.79
C ALA A 383 7.98 17.94 23.41
N ARG A 384 8.54 19.05 22.89
CA ARG A 384 9.76 19.69 23.41
C ARG A 384 9.56 20.45 24.73
N SER A 385 8.37 20.98 24.97
CA SER A 385 8.03 21.73 26.19
C SER A 385 7.76 20.83 27.40
N LEU A 386 7.63 19.51 27.19
CA LEU A 386 7.41 18.57 28.28
C LEU A 386 8.64 18.49 29.20
N PRO A 387 8.44 18.31 30.53
CA PRO A 387 9.53 18.16 31.49
C PRO A 387 10.15 16.75 31.41
N VAL A 388 10.66 16.39 30.23
CA VAL A 388 11.29 15.10 29.93
C VAL A 388 12.52 15.33 29.05
N THR A 389 13.49 14.43 29.14
CA THR A 389 14.68 14.52 28.29
C THR A 389 14.34 14.22 26.83
N SER A 390 15.01 14.88 25.89
CA SER A 390 14.93 14.61 24.44
C SER A 390 15.11 13.12 24.12
N TRP A 391 15.98 12.42 24.86
CA TRP A 391 16.18 10.98 24.73
C TRP A 391 14.95 10.16 25.11
N GLN A 392 14.19 10.53 26.15
CA GLN A 392 12.97 9.83 26.53
C GLN A 392 11.90 9.89 25.42
N ILE A 393 11.80 11.04 24.73
CA ILE A 393 10.89 11.22 23.59
C ILE A 393 11.30 10.28 22.43
N LEU A 394 12.58 10.28 22.05
CA LEU A 394 13.09 9.40 20.99
C LEU A 394 13.00 7.91 21.38
N ARG A 395 13.25 7.58 22.66
CA ARG A 395 13.14 6.23 23.20
C ARG A 395 11.70 5.74 23.16
N ALA A 396 10.70 6.58 23.43
CA ALA A 396 9.29 6.19 23.32
C ALA A 396 8.93 5.80 21.88
N LYS A 397 9.42 6.54 20.89
CA LYS A 397 9.25 6.23 19.46
C LYS A 397 9.94 4.92 19.04
N LEU A 398 11.14 4.66 19.57
CA LEU A 398 11.82 3.37 19.39
C LEU A 398 11.05 2.21 20.04
N LYS A 399 10.58 2.39 21.29
CA LYS A 399 9.79 1.37 22.01
C LYS A 399 8.50 1.02 21.27
N LEU A 400 7.83 2.01 20.66
CA LEU A 400 6.66 1.76 19.81
C LEU A 400 7.02 0.80 18.67
N HIS A 401 8.11 1.07 17.96
CA HIS A 401 8.56 0.20 16.87
C HIS A 401 8.91 -1.21 17.36
N MET A 402 9.64 -1.32 18.47
CA MET A 402 9.97 -2.64 19.03
C MET A 402 8.72 -3.41 19.44
N LEU A 403 7.73 -2.74 20.04
CA LEU A 403 6.48 -3.38 20.43
C LEU A 403 5.70 -3.95 19.24
N PHE A 404 5.58 -3.17 18.15
CA PHE A 404 4.76 -3.56 17.00
C PHE A 404 5.50 -4.38 15.94
N THR A 405 6.83 -4.38 15.93
CA THR A 405 7.64 -5.14 14.94
C THR A 405 8.38 -6.30 15.58
N ALA A 406 9.04 -6.08 16.71
CA ALA A 406 9.94 -7.07 17.31
C ALA A 406 9.15 -8.20 18.02
N VAL A 407 8.00 -7.89 18.63
CA VAL A 407 7.13 -8.90 19.25
C VAL A 407 6.53 -9.85 18.19
N PRO A 408 5.92 -9.37 17.08
CA PRO A 408 5.50 -10.28 15.99
C PRO A 408 6.66 -11.06 15.37
N ALA A 409 7.84 -10.44 15.21
CA ALA A 409 9.02 -11.14 14.73
C ALA A 409 9.44 -12.27 15.68
N LEU A 410 9.37 -12.07 17.00
CA LEU A 410 9.70 -13.07 18.01
C LEU A 410 8.72 -14.25 17.93
N ILE A 411 7.42 -13.96 17.87
CA ILE A 411 6.39 -14.99 17.73
C ILE A 411 6.62 -15.81 16.45
N CYS A 412 6.92 -15.12 15.34
CA CYS A 412 7.18 -15.79 14.07
C CYS A 412 8.48 -16.61 14.08
N SER A 413 9.57 -16.12 14.69
CA SER A 413 10.80 -16.89 14.91
C SER A 413 10.52 -18.17 15.69
N ILE A 414 9.76 -18.09 16.80
CA ILE A 414 9.40 -19.25 17.60
C ILE A 414 8.57 -20.25 16.78
N CYS A 415 7.61 -19.77 15.98
CA CYS A 415 6.82 -20.64 15.10
C CYS A 415 7.68 -21.36 14.06
N PHE A 416 8.69 -20.70 13.49
CA PHE A 416 9.64 -21.34 12.59
C PHE A 416 10.56 -22.35 13.31
N CYS A 417 10.99 -22.07 14.55
CA CYS A 417 11.75 -23.03 15.34
C CYS A 417 10.93 -24.31 15.61
N ILE A 418 9.62 -24.18 15.89
CA ILE A 418 8.73 -25.32 16.08
C ILE A 418 8.54 -26.10 14.77
N ALA A 419 8.37 -25.39 13.65
CA ALA A 419 8.09 -26.01 12.35
C ALA A 419 9.33 -26.70 11.74
N LEU A 420 10.50 -26.08 11.81
CA LEU A 420 11.73 -26.56 11.18
C LEU A 420 12.60 -27.44 12.10
N LYS A 421 12.34 -27.42 13.42
CA LYS A 421 13.10 -28.16 14.43
C LYS A 421 14.62 -28.07 14.25
N PRO A 422 15.19 -26.86 14.15
CA PRO A 422 16.63 -26.68 13.98
C PRO A 422 17.40 -27.08 15.26
N GLU A 423 18.70 -27.32 15.12
CA GLU A 423 19.60 -27.50 16.26
C GLU A 423 19.59 -26.27 17.19
N LEU A 424 19.84 -26.47 18.48
CA LEU A 424 19.76 -25.44 19.53
C LEU A 424 20.51 -24.15 19.17
N LEU A 425 21.75 -24.27 18.66
CA LEU A 425 22.56 -23.11 18.29
C LEU A 425 21.91 -22.30 17.17
N MET A 426 21.38 -22.98 16.15
CA MET A 426 20.68 -22.34 15.04
C MET A 426 19.36 -21.72 15.48
N ALA A 427 18.61 -22.40 16.35
CA ALA A 427 17.39 -21.86 16.96
C ALA A 427 17.64 -20.54 17.70
N MET A 428 18.74 -20.44 18.46
CA MET A 428 19.12 -19.20 19.14
C MET A 428 19.40 -18.08 18.14
N VAL A 429 20.15 -18.34 17.07
CA VAL A 429 20.45 -17.36 16.04
C VAL A 429 19.17 -16.91 15.31
N MET A 430 18.24 -17.84 15.03
CA MET A 430 16.94 -17.54 14.42
C MET A 430 16.05 -16.61 15.24
N ILE A 431 16.19 -16.63 16.56
CA ILE A 431 15.48 -15.73 17.45
C ILE A 431 16.23 -14.40 17.55
N ILE A 432 17.56 -14.42 17.70
CA ILE A 432 18.36 -13.22 17.98
C ILE A 432 18.48 -12.31 16.75
N LEU A 433 18.80 -12.88 15.58
CA LEU A 433 19.11 -12.11 14.38
C LEU A 433 17.97 -11.18 13.95
N PRO A 434 16.70 -11.64 13.81
CA PRO A 434 15.60 -10.76 13.46
C PRO A 434 15.43 -9.64 14.49
N GLN A 435 15.60 -9.90 15.79
CA GLN A 435 15.45 -8.88 16.83
C GLN A 435 16.48 -7.77 16.71
N ILE A 436 17.75 -8.11 16.49
CA ILE A 436 18.83 -7.15 16.26
C ILE A 436 18.55 -6.36 14.97
N PHE A 437 18.14 -7.04 13.90
CA PHE A 437 17.81 -6.40 12.63
C PHE A 437 16.63 -5.42 12.75
N THR A 438 15.58 -5.78 13.50
CA THR A 438 14.43 -4.90 13.75
C THR A 438 14.86 -3.62 14.48
N LEU A 439 15.76 -3.74 15.46
CA LEU A 439 16.32 -2.59 16.18
C LEU A 439 17.16 -1.70 15.25
N LEU A 440 17.96 -2.29 14.37
CA LEU A 440 18.73 -1.54 13.36
C LEU A 440 17.81 -0.71 12.47
N CYS A 441 16.74 -1.32 11.94
CA CYS A 441 15.75 -0.64 11.12
C CYS A 441 15.08 0.51 11.90
N ALA A 442 14.67 0.27 13.14
CA ALA A 442 14.06 1.27 14.01
C ALA A 442 14.96 2.49 14.23
N VAL A 443 16.24 2.25 14.57
CA VAL A 443 17.24 3.28 14.82
C VAL A 443 17.56 4.07 13.56
N SER A 444 17.79 3.38 12.44
CA SER A 444 18.11 4.02 11.16
C SER A 444 16.94 4.85 10.64
N GLY A 445 15.70 4.35 10.75
CA GLY A 445 14.50 5.11 10.41
C GLY A 445 14.40 6.42 11.21
N LEU A 446 14.63 6.37 12.52
CA LEU A 446 14.59 7.57 13.36
C LEU A 446 15.71 8.55 13.02
N ARG A 447 16.93 8.06 12.75
CA ARG A 447 18.07 8.90 12.34
C ARG A 447 17.80 9.63 11.02
N VAL A 448 17.22 8.94 10.04
CA VAL A 448 16.83 9.56 8.77
C VAL A 448 15.76 10.61 9.02
N ASN A 449 14.78 10.31 9.87
CA ASN A 449 13.68 11.24 10.16
C ASN A 449 14.14 12.52 10.88
N ILE A 450 15.07 12.42 11.85
CA ILE A 450 15.68 13.60 12.50
C ILE A 450 16.48 14.44 11.50
N ARG A 451 17.11 13.80 10.50
CA ARG A 451 17.95 14.50 9.52
C ARG A 451 17.12 15.23 8.47
N MET A 452 15.97 14.66 8.09
CA MET A 452 15.09 15.20 7.06
C MET A 452 13.62 15.16 7.50
N PRO A 453 13.24 15.89 8.57
CA PRO A 453 11.86 15.90 9.04
C PRO A 453 10.98 16.67 8.04
N ASN A 454 9.77 16.16 7.81
CA ASN A 454 8.72 16.88 7.11
C ASN A 454 7.71 17.37 8.13
N LEU A 455 7.74 18.66 8.50
CA LEU A 455 6.86 19.24 9.54
C LEU A 455 5.67 20.03 8.97
N THR A 456 5.63 20.27 7.66
CA THR A 456 4.64 21.13 6.98
C THR A 456 3.62 20.32 6.17
N TRP A 457 3.41 19.06 6.54
CA TRP A 457 2.48 18.18 5.83
C TRP A 457 1.02 18.62 5.99
N SER A 458 0.23 18.47 4.92
CA SER A 458 -1.21 18.80 4.90
C SER A 458 -2.11 17.60 5.23
N SER A 459 -1.65 16.37 5.02
CA SER A 459 -2.33 15.12 5.42
C SER A 459 -1.33 14.12 6.02
N GLU A 460 -1.77 13.30 6.99
CA GLU A 460 -0.91 12.30 7.63
C GLU A 460 -0.35 11.30 6.62
N SER A 461 -1.16 10.91 5.62
CA SER A 461 -0.70 10.08 4.50
C SER A 461 0.45 10.72 3.72
N GLY A 462 0.54 12.05 3.65
CA GLY A 462 1.66 12.75 3.02
C GLY A 462 2.96 12.63 3.83
N ALA A 463 2.87 12.62 5.16
CA ALA A 463 4.00 12.38 6.05
C ALA A 463 4.46 10.92 6.05
N VAL A 464 3.50 9.99 5.91
CA VAL A 464 3.68 8.53 6.04
C VAL A 464 4.01 7.80 4.73
N LYS A 465 3.59 8.31 3.56
CA LYS A 465 3.83 7.61 2.26
C LYS A 465 4.79 8.33 1.34
N GLN A 466 4.91 9.65 1.46
CA GLN A 466 5.48 10.48 0.39
C GLN A 466 6.66 11.35 0.88
N SER A 467 7.28 10.99 2.01
CA SER A 467 8.49 11.65 2.48
C SER A 467 9.74 10.95 1.94
N LEU A 468 10.72 11.73 1.47
CA LEU A 468 12.04 11.21 1.09
C LEU A 468 12.71 10.46 2.24
N GLY A 469 12.41 10.83 3.49
CA GLY A 469 12.93 10.13 4.67
C GLY A 469 12.44 8.69 4.77
N ILE A 470 11.20 8.40 4.37
CA ILE A 470 10.66 7.03 4.34
C ILE A 470 11.33 6.22 3.24
N MET A 471 11.45 6.77 2.03
CA MET A 471 12.11 6.10 0.92
C MET A 471 13.56 5.75 1.26
N LEU A 472 14.30 6.69 1.86
CA LEU A 472 15.67 6.43 2.32
C LEU A 472 15.72 5.38 3.44
N ALA A 473 14.77 5.39 4.38
CA ALA A 473 14.69 4.37 5.42
C ALA A 473 14.40 2.97 4.84
N MET A 474 13.55 2.88 3.81
CA MET A 474 13.29 1.64 3.05
C MET A 474 14.57 1.13 2.38
N CYS A 475 15.23 1.99 1.60
CA CYS A 475 16.47 1.63 0.92
C CYS A 475 17.57 1.19 1.89
N LEU A 476 17.67 1.82 3.07
CA LEU A 476 18.60 1.40 4.11
C LEU A 476 18.28 0.00 4.65
N GLY A 477 17.01 -0.31 4.91
CA GLY A 477 16.58 -1.65 5.30
C GLY A 477 17.02 -2.71 4.29
N TRP A 478 16.83 -2.43 3.00
CA TRP A 478 17.22 -3.33 1.91
C TRP A 478 18.74 -3.44 1.78
N ALA A 479 19.47 -2.33 1.93
CA ALA A 479 20.92 -2.34 1.95
C ALA A 479 21.47 -3.21 3.10
N TYR A 480 20.85 -3.18 4.28
CA TYR A 480 21.25 -4.06 5.38
C TYR A 480 21.00 -5.54 5.08
N ILE A 481 19.93 -5.87 4.37
CA ILE A 481 19.67 -7.24 3.91
C ILE A 481 20.74 -7.67 2.90
N ILE A 482 21.10 -6.82 1.94
CA ILE A 482 22.17 -7.10 0.98
C ILE A 482 23.50 -7.35 1.71
N VAL A 483 23.84 -6.53 2.71
CA VAL A 483 25.04 -6.74 3.54
C VAL A 483 24.97 -8.06 4.30
N LEU A 484 23.82 -8.37 4.91
CA LEU A 484 23.60 -9.64 5.62
C LEU A 484 23.82 -10.83 4.69
N VAL A 485 23.20 -10.82 3.51
CA VAL A 485 23.32 -11.87 2.50
C VAL A 485 24.75 -11.98 1.99
N ALA A 486 25.40 -10.87 1.65
CA ALA A 486 26.78 -10.88 1.15
C ALA A 486 27.74 -11.49 2.18
N VAL A 487 27.68 -11.04 3.44
CA VAL A 487 28.52 -11.59 4.52
C VAL A 487 28.23 -13.08 4.74
N TYR A 488 26.96 -13.48 4.71
CA TYR A 488 26.57 -14.88 4.84
C TYR A 488 27.13 -15.75 3.70
N LEU A 489 27.00 -15.30 2.44
CA LEU A 489 27.49 -16.02 1.27
C LEU A 489 29.02 -16.18 1.26
N PHE A 490 29.77 -15.18 1.74
CA PHE A 490 31.22 -15.32 1.92
C PHE A 490 31.59 -16.28 3.06
N ALA A 491 30.84 -16.24 4.16
CA ALA A 491 31.14 -17.07 5.32
C ALA A 491 30.80 -18.55 5.11
N VAL A 492 29.70 -18.84 4.40
CA VAL A 492 29.23 -20.23 4.16
C VAL A 492 30.15 -21.03 3.23
N GLN A 493 31.00 -20.35 2.45
CA GLN A 493 32.03 -21.01 1.63
C GLN A 493 33.12 -21.70 2.45
N VAL A 494 33.32 -21.26 3.70
CA VAL A 494 34.43 -21.71 4.55
C VAL A 494 33.94 -22.34 5.85
N LEU A 495 32.72 -22.00 6.30
CA LEU A 495 32.17 -22.39 7.58
C LEU A 495 30.81 -23.08 7.43
N PRO A 496 30.46 -23.99 8.37
CA PRO A 496 29.11 -24.57 8.42
C PRO A 496 28.03 -23.49 8.54
N ASN A 497 26.83 -23.80 8.06
CA ASN A 497 25.70 -22.87 7.95
C ASN A 497 25.45 -22.04 9.22
N VAL A 498 25.47 -22.68 10.39
CA VAL A 498 25.21 -22.03 11.67
C VAL A 498 26.27 -20.97 12.01
N PHE A 499 27.55 -21.28 11.79
CA PHE A 499 28.65 -20.34 12.05
C PHE A 499 28.65 -19.19 11.05
N ALA A 500 28.34 -19.46 9.78
CA ALA A 500 28.18 -18.42 8.76
C ALA A 500 27.08 -17.41 9.14
N LEU A 501 25.93 -17.90 9.61
CA LEU A 501 24.85 -17.03 10.05
C LEU A 501 25.19 -16.27 11.35
N MET A 502 25.96 -16.86 12.27
CA MET A 502 26.45 -16.16 13.46
C MET A 502 27.36 -14.99 13.10
N ILE A 503 28.27 -15.15 12.14
CA ILE A 503 29.14 -14.05 11.67
C ILE A 503 28.29 -12.93 11.05
N ALA A 504 27.34 -13.26 10.18
CA ALA A 504 26.43 -12.28 9.62
C ALA A 504 25.64 -11.54 10.72
N THR A 505 25.18 -12.27 11.74
CA THR A 505 24.49 -11.71 12.91
C THR A 505 25.38 -10.77 13.71
N ALA A 506 26.64 -11.14 13.94
CA ALA A 506 27.62 -10.32 14.66
C ALA A 506 27.90 -9.01 13.91
N VAL A 507 28.06 -9.06 12.58
CA VAL A 507 28.24 -7.85 11.76
C VAL A 507 27.03 -6.91 11.87
N ILE A 508 25.81 -7.44 11.76
CA ILE A 508 24.58 -6.65 11.92
C ILE A 508 24.47 -6.10 13.35
N ALA A 509 24.86 -6.86 14.37
CA ALA A 509 24.89 -6.40 15.76
C ALA A 509 25.86 -5.21 15.94
N ILE A 510 27.06 -5.29 15.39
CA ILE A 510 28.06 -4.21 15.43
C ILE A 510 27.50 -2.95 14.77
N ILE A 511 26.92 -3.07 13.57
CA ILE A 511 26.29 -1.94 12.86
C ILE A 511 25.16 -1.32 13.70
N THR A 512 24.39 -2.16 14.40
CA THR A 512 23.29 -1.74 15.29
C THR A 512 23.80 -0.96 16.48
N VAL A 513 24.83 -1.46 17.19
CA VAL A 513 25.44 -0.79 18.34
C VAL A 513 26.02 0.57 17.95
N ILE A 514 26.73 0.64 16.83
CA ILE A 514 27.28 1.89 16.29
C ILE A 514 26.15 2.87 15.96
N SER A 515 25.09 2.39 15.30
CA SER A 515 23.97 3.22 14.90
C SER A 515 23.18 3.74 16.10
N PHE A 516 22.95 2.91 17.11
CA PHE A 516 22.26 3.25 18.34
C PHE A 516 23.06 4.29 19.16
N SER A 517 24.37 4.07 19.30
CA SER A 517 25.28 5.00 19.98
C SER A 517 25.30 6.38 19.31
N ARG A 518 25.31 6.40 17.96
CA ARG A 518 25.22 7.64 17.18
C ARG A 518 23.87 8.34 17.35
N LEU A 519 22.77 7.61 17.45
CA LEU A 519 21.45 8.19 17.72
C LEU A 519 21.41 8.85 19.10
N LYS A 520 21.90 8.17 20.16
CA LYS A 520 21.92 8.71 21.52
C LYS A 520 22.76 9.98 21.65
N ARG A 521 23.88 10.09 20.92
CA ARG A 521 24.76 11.27 20.97
C ARG A 521 24.36 12.36 19.97
N LYS A 522 24.42 12.06 18.67
CA LYS A 522 24.21 13.05 17.59
C LYS A 522 22.73 13.26 17.27
N GLY A 523 21.90 12.22 17.41
CA GLY A 523 20.47 12.30 17.16
C GLY A 523 19.75 13.19 18.17
N VAL A 524 20.07 13.05 19.46
CA VAL A 524 19.52 13.88 20.53
C VAL A 524 19.86 15.37 20.31
N LYS A 525 21.14 15.70 20.12
CA LYS A 525 21.58 17.08 19.85
C LYS A 525 20.86 17.70 18.65
N ARG A 526 20.66 16.91 17.58
CA ARG A 526 19.97 17.40 16.39
C ARG A 526 18.48 17.56 16.60
N PHE A 527 17.84 16.69 17.38
CA PHE A 527 16.44 16.83 17.76
C PHE A 527 16.20 18.13 18.56
N GLU A 528 17.15 18.54 19.39
CA GLU A 528 17.07 19.80 20.14
C GLU A 528 17.20 21.05 19.25
N THR A 529 17.78 20.91 18.06
CA THR A 529 17.92 22.01 17.08
C THR A 529 16.75 22.12 16.10
N LEU A 530 15.81 21.16 16.10
CA LEU A 530 14.60 21.14 15.25
C LEU A 530 13.46 21.91 15.90
#